data_AF-A0A0A7GE76-F1
#
_entry.id   AF-A0A0A7GE76-F1
#
_cell.length_a   1.000
_cell.length_b   1.000
_cell.length_c   1.000
_cell.angle_alpha   90.00
_cell.angle_beta   90.00
_cell.angle_gamma   90.00
#
_symmetry.space_group_name_H-M   'P 1'
#
loop_
_entity.id
_entity.type
_entity.pdbx_description
1 polymer ?
#
loop_
_entity_poly.entity_id
_entity_poly.type
_entity_poly.pdbx_seq_one_letter_code
_entity_poly.pdbx_strand_id
1 'polypeptide(L)'
;MGLTVSSDEIKEYERLKIISPLTPIKEKIKFFEKKYGCTFEEFERKLREKEENFEEWDDYIEWKAYTETLNAPEKKLRDFSE
;
A
#
# COMPACT_ATOMS: atom_id res chain seq x y z
N MET A 1 -27.11 -22.64 20.21
CA MET A 1 -26.70 -22.63 18.78
C MET A 1 -25.19 -22.57 18.76
N GLY A 2 -24.52 -23.64 18.34
CA GLY A 2 -23.06 -23.68 18.20
C GLY A 2 -22.68 -23.10 16.85
N LEU A 3 -21.77 -22.12 16.84
CA LEU A 3 -21.23 -21.53 15.63
C LEU A 3 -20.25 -22.56 15.03
N THR A 4 -20.70 -23.35 14.05
CA THR A 4 -19.82 -24.23 13.27
C THR A 4 -19.18 -23.41 12.16
N VAL A 5 -18.13 -22.68 12.50
CA VAL A 5 -17.30 -21.97 11.52
C VAL A 5 -16.53 -23.00 10.70
N SER A 6 -16.68 -22.96 9.37
CA SER A 6 -15.89 -23.79 8.47
C SER A 6 -14.45 -23.28 8.39
N SER A 7 -13.47 -24.17 8.18
CA SER A 7 -12.06 -23.77 8.05
C SER A 7 -11.82 -22.77 6.90
N ASP A 8 -12.67 -22.76 5.89
CA ASP A 8 -12.65 -21.78 4.80
C ASP A 8 -13.07 -20.37 5.24
N GLU A 9 -14.05 -20.25 6.15
CA GLU A 9 -14.46 -18.96 6.71
C GLU A 9 -13.37 -18.35 7.60
N ILE A 10 -12.59 -19.19 8.30
CA ILE A 10 -11.44 -18.73 9.09
C ILE A 10 -10.37 -18.13 8.16
N LYS A 11 -10.07 -18.82 7.05
CA LYS A 11 -9.10 -18.33 6.05
C LYS A 11 -9.54 -17.03 5.38
N GLU A 12 -10.81 -16.91 5.03
CA GLU A 12 -11.38 -15.67 4.48
C GLU A 12 -11.32 -14.53 5.50
N TYR A 13 -11.62 -14.80 6.77
CA TYR A 13 -11.53 -13.80 7.83
C TYR A 13 -10.10 -13.33 8.08
N GLU A 14 -9.12 -14.23 8.04
CA GLU A 14 -7.70 -13.87 8.12
C GLU A 14 -7.25 -13.05 6.90
N ARG A 15 -7.68 -13.40 5.69
CA ARG A 15 -7.44 -12.59 4.48
C ARG A 15 -8.04 -11.20 4.61
N LEU A 16 -9.28 -11.09 5.05
CA LEU A 16 -9.96 -9.81 5.24
C LEU A 16 -9.29 -8.95 6.30
N LYS A 17 -8.81 -9.55 7.41
CA LYS A 17 -8.01 -8.84 8.42
C LYS A 17 -6.73 -8.23 7.85
N ILE A 18 -6.14 -8.86 6.84
CA ILE A 18 -4.94 -8.37 6.18
C ILE A 18 -5.28 -7.33 5.11
N ILE A 19 -6.34 -7.57 4.31
CA ILE A 19 -6.73 -6.70 3.20
C ILE A 19 -7.37 -5.40 3.69
N SER A 20 -8.17 -5.45 4.76
CA SER A 20 -8.91 -4.30 5.29
C SER A 20 -8.02 -3.09 5.61
N PRO A 21 -6.87 -3.21 6.28
CA PRO A 21 -5.96 -2.08 6.48
C PRO A 21 -5.18 -1.69 5.21
N LEU A 22 -5.03 -2.59 4.24
CA LEU A 22 -4.29 -2.33 2.99
C LEU A 22 -5.11 -1.60 1.93
N THR A 23 -6.43 -1.77 1.91
CA THR A 23 -7.34 -1.09 0.97
C THR A 23 -7.16 0.43 0.94
N PRO A 24 -7.26 1.15 2.08
CA PRO A 24 -7.10 2.62 2.08
C PRO A 24 -5.69 3.05 1.67
N ILE A 25 -4.66 2.27 1.99
CA ILE A 25 -3.27 2.53 1.61
C ILE A 25 -3.11 2.40 0.08
N LYS A 26 -3.67 1.34 -0.51
CA LYS A 26 -3.68 1.15 -1.97
C LYS A 26 -4.47 2.24 -2.70
N GLU A 27 -5.59 2.68 -2.14
CA GLU A 27 -6.35 3.81 -2.71
C GLU A 27 -5.57 5.12 -2.66
N LYS A 28 -4.86 5.39 -1.55
CA LYS A 28 -3.97 6.55 -1.44
C LYS A 28 -2.84 6.51 -2.46
N ILE A 29 -2.18 5.38 -2.65
CA ILE A 29 -1.17 5.19 -3.70
C ILE A 29 -1.76 5.48 -5.09
N LYS A 30 -2.92 4.90 -5.42
CA LYS A 30 -3.61 5.15 -6.70
C LYS A 30 -4.05 6.60 -6.88
N PHE A 31 -4.42 7.28 -5.80
CA PHE A 31 -4.75 8.71 -5.84
C PHE A 31 -3.55 9.52 -6.30
N PHE A 32 -2.35 9.26 -5.76
CA PHE A 32 -1.13 9.93 -6.20
C PHE A 32 -0.73 9.56 -7.63
N GLU A 33 -0.83 8.28 -8.01
CA GLU A 33 -0.60 7.85 -9.40
C GLU A 33 -1.51 8.58 -10.38
N LYS A 34 -2.77 8.81 -10.00
CA LYS A 34 -3.73 9.56 -10.80
C LYS A 34 -3.47 11.06 -10.79
N LYS A 35 -3.03 11.63 -9.66
CA LYS A 35 -2.68 13.06 -9.49
C LYS A 35 -1.50 13.43 -10.40
N TYR A 36 -0.47 12.59 -10.44
CA TYR A 36 0.75 12.83 -11.20
C TYR A 36 0.80 12.14 -12.57
N GLY A 37 -0.11 11.20 -12.82
CA GLY A 37 -0.19 10.45 -14.08
C GLY A 37 1.02 9.55 -14.32
N CYS A 38 1.73 9.15 -13.28
CA CYS A 38 2.89 8.25 -13.37
C CYS A 38 3.02 7.37 -12.13
N THR A 39 3.87 6.37 -12.20
CA THR A 39 4.16 5.50 -11.05
C THR A 39 5.01 6.22 -9.99
N PHE A 40 5.08 5.65 -8.77
CA PHE A 40 5.88 6.21 -7.68
C PHE A 40 7.36 6.36 -8.06
N GLU A 41 7.93 5.35 -8.72
CA GLU A 41 9.34 5.37 -9.17
C GLU A 41 9.59 6.46 -10.22
N GLU A 42 8.65 6.63 -11.16
CA GLU A 42 8.73 7.71 -12.16
C GLU A 42 8.58 9.09 -11.53
N PHE A 43 7.69 9.23 -10.54
CA PHE A 43 7.51 10.46 -9.80
C PHE A 43 8.79 10.82 -9.03
N GLU A 44 9.39 9.86 -8.33
CA GLU A 44 10.65 10.04 -7.61
C GLU A 44 11.79 10.49 -8.55
N ARG A 45 11.88 9.89 -9.74
CA ARG A 45 12.86 10.30 -10.76
C ARG A 45 12.61 11.74 -11.22
N LYS A 46 11.37 12.08 -11.57
CA LYS A 46 10.99 13.44 -11.98
C LYS A 46 11.24 14.47 -10.88
N LEU A 47 11.00 14.11 -9.62
CA LEU A 47 11.21 14.98 -8.46
C LEU A 47 12.69 15.37 -8.31
N ARG A 48 13.61 14.45 -8.62
CA ARG A 48 15.07 14.69 -8.58
C ARG A 48 15.61 15.45 -9.79
N GLU A 49 14.92 15.39 -10.93
CA GLU A 49 15.32 16.08 -12.16
C GLU A 49 14.73 17.50 -12.27
N LYS A 50 13.71 17.83 -11.48
CA LYS A 50 13.05 19.15 -11.46
C LYS A 50 13.58 20.06 -10.36
N GLU A 51 13.24 21.35 -10.49
CA GLU A 51 13.38 22.34 -9.43
C GLU A 51 12.59 21.93 -8.18
N GLU A 52 13.16 22.16 -7.00
CA GLU A 52 12.59 21.72 -5.72
C GLU A 52 11.25 22.40 -5.46
N ASN A 53 10.16 21.63 -5.62
CA ASN A 53 8.82 22.06 -5.28
C ASN A 53 8.40 21.43 -3.95
N PHE A 54 8.24 22.26 -2.91
CA PHE A 54 7.86 21.83 -1.57
C PHE A 54 6.56 21.02 -1.54
N GLU A 55 5.59 21.34 -2.40
CA GLU A 55 4.32 20.59 -2.49
C GLU A 55 4.55 19.19 -3.07
N GLU A 56 5.33 19.08 -4.15
CA GLU A 56 5.66 17.78 -4.75
C GLU A 56 6.51 16.92 -3.79
N TRP A 57 7.37 17.54 -2.97
CA TRP A 57 8.14 16.86 -1.93
C TRP A 57 7.29 16.38 -0.77
N ASP A 58 6.29 17.14 -0.33
CA ASP A 58 5.35 16.74 0.72
C ASP A 58 4.51 15.54 0.26
N ASP A 59 3.96 15.64 -0.96
CA ASP A 59 3.24 14.55 -1.61
C ASP A 59 4.13 13.30 -1.81
N TYR A 60 5.42 13.48 -2.15
CA TYR A 60 6.38 12.39 -2.25
C TYR A 60 6.60 11.67 -0.92
N ILE A 61 6.78 12.42 0.18
CA ILE A 61 7.01 11.86 1.51
C ILE A 61 5.76 11.08 1.96
N GLU A 62 4.56 11.65 1.77
CA GLU A 62 3.30 10.98 2.08
C GLU A 62 3.14 9.68 1.25
N TRP A 63 3.38 9.75 -0.07
CA TRP A 63 3.27 8.59 -0.95
C TRP A 63 4.31 7.50 -0.64
N LYS A 64 5.55 7.89 -0.32
CA LYS A 64 6.60 6.96 0.10
C LYS A 64 6.20 6.21 1.37
N ALA A 65 5.68 6.91 2.37
CA ALA A 65 5.24 6.30 3.63
C ALA A 65 4.14 5.25 3.39
N TYR A 66 3.16 5.52 2.52
CA TYR A 66 2.14 4.53 2.16
C TYR A 66 2.72 3.32 1.42
N THR A 67 3.65 3.55 0.49
CA THR A 67 4.31 2.47 -0.28
C THR A 67 5.13 1.56 0.63
N GLU A 68 5.89 2.12 1.58
CA GLU A 68 6.65 1.34 2.57
C GLU A 68 5.73 0.58 3.53
N THR A 69 4.63 1.22 3.97
CA THR A 69 3.61 0.59 4.83
C THR A 69 2.91 -0.57 4.14
N LEU A 70 2.75 -0.52 2.81
CA LEU A 70 2.21 -1.63 2.01
C LEU A 70 3.22 -2.78 1.89
N ASN A 71 4.49 -2.45 1.70
CA ASN A 71 5.55 -3.43 1.43
C ASN A 71 5.92 -4.24 2.69
N ALA A 72 5.84 -3.65 3.89
CA ALA A 72 6.13 -4.34 5.16
C ALA A 72 5.27 -5.60 5.43
N PRO A 73 3.92 -5.57 5.30
CA PRO A 73 3.08 -6.75 5.43
C PRO A 73 3.23 -7.74 4.26
N GLU A 74 3.49 -7.29 3.03
CA GLU A 74 3.78 -8.19 1.90
C GLU A 74 5.07 -8.98 2.12
N LYS A 75 6.11 -8.35 2.69
CA LYS A 75 7.34 -9.03 3.08
C LYS A 75 7.12 -10.07 4.15
N LYS A 76 6.31 -9.76 5.18
CA LYS A 76 5.97 -10.74 6.24
C LYS A 76 5.22 -11.94 5.66
N LEU A 77 4.23 -11.75 4.79
CA LEU A 77 3.50 -12.85 4.14
C LEU A 77 4.41 -13.78 3.34
N ARG A 78 5.44 -13.22 2.69
CA ARG A 78 6.42 -13.98 1.92
C ARG A 78 7.37 -14.79 2.80
N ASP A 79 7.72 -14.26 3.98
CA ASP A 79 8.57 -14.95 4.98
C ASP A 79 7.88 -16.18 5.60
N PHE A 80 6.54 -16.18 5.67
CA PHE A 80 5.76 -17.33 6.16
C PHE A 80 5.59 -18.47 5.15
N SER A 81 6.10 -18.33 3.91
CA SER A 81 5.95 -19.32 2.84
C SER A 81 7.24 -20.13 2.56
N GLU A 82 8.28 -19.97 3.37
CA GLU A 82 9.58 -20.67 3.24
C GLU A 82 9.78 -21.75 4.33
#